data_AF-A0A399T037-F1
#
_entry.id   AF-A0A399T037-F1
#
_cell.length_a   1.000
_cell.length_b   1.000
_cell.length_c   1.000
_cell.angle_alpha   90.00
_cell.angle_beta   90.00
_cell.angle_gamma   90.00
#
_symmetry.space_group_name_H-M   'P 1'
#
loop_
_entity.id
_entity.type
_entity.pdbx_description
1 polymer ?
#
loop_
_entity_poly.entity_id
_entity_poly.type
_entity_poly.pdbx_seq_one_letter_code
_entity_poly.pdbx_strand_id
1 'polypeptide(L)' 'MGTLNTRCFVCKKAVTPETSTLNPVVNLPVCQVCKGTGAEQKEEKDVLDSLADGFVCGCI' A
#
# COMPACT_ATOMS: atom_id res chain seq x y z
N MET A 1 -22.97 8.36 1.31
CA MET A 1 -21.65 8.27 0.64
C MET A 1 -20.62 7.76 1.63
N GLY A 2 -20.17 6.51 1.49
CA GLY A 2 -19.06 6.00 2.29
C GLY A 2 -17.77 6.66 1.79
N THR A 3 -17.14 7.49 2.61
CA THR A 3 -15.79 7.97 2.37
C THR A 3 -14.86 6.75 2.36
N LEU A 4 -14.49 6.31 1.16
CA LEU A 4 -13.36 5.41 0.93
C LEU A 4 -12.11 6.18 1.39
N ASN A 5 -11.90 6.20 2.72
CA ASN A 5 -10.72 6.78 3.33
C ASN A 5 -9.56 5.86 3.00
N THR A 6 -8.97 6.08 1.83
CA THR A 6 -7.70 5.52 1.42
C THR A 6 -6.70 5.84 2.54
N ARG A 7 -6.08 4.83 3.13
CA ARG A 7 -5.06 5.05 4.18
C ARG A 7 -3.71 4.74 3.59
N CYS A 8 -2.70 5.53 3.93
CA CYS A 8 -1.34 5.26 3.49
C CYS A 8 -0.94 3.86 3.96
N PHE A 9 -0.45 2.99 3.08
CA PHE A 9 -0.10 1.63 3.49
C PHE A 9 1.06 1.61 4.48
N VAL A 10 1.96 2.59 4.40
CA VAL A 10 3.14 2.73 5.25
C VAL A 10 2.77 3.29 6.64
N CYS A 11 2.22 4.51 6.71
CA CYS A 11 1.94 5.16 7.99
C CYS A 11 0.51 4.99 8.51
N LYS A 12 -0.35 4.25 7.78
CA LYS A 12 -1.78 4.03 8.07
C LYS A 12 -2.61 5.30 8.29
N LYS A 13 -2.07 6.48 7.98
CA LYS A 13 -2.77 7.76 8.07
C LYS A 13 -3.83 7.86 6.98
N ALA A 14 -4.95 8.53 7.29
CA ALA A 14 -5.95 8.88 6.28
C ALA A 14 -5.32 9.78 5.22
N VAL A 15 -5.46 9.38 3.96
CA VAL A 15 -4.99 10.11 2.79
C VAL A 15 -6.13 10.22 1.79
N THR A 16 -6.08 11.23 0.95
CA THR A 16 -7.00 11.35 -0.18
C THR A 16 -6.33 10.83 -1.45
N PRO A 17 -7.07 10.40 -2.47
CA PRO A 17 -6.49 10.06 -3.77
C PRO A 17 -5.72 11.23 -4.42
N GLU A 18 -5.97 12.47 -3.99
CA GLU A 18 -5.24 13.66 -4.43
C GLU A 18 -3.91 13.87 -3.68
N THR A 19 -3.82 13.40 -2.42
CA THR A 19 -2.64 13.56 -1.54
C THR A 19 -1.84 12.27 -1.37
N SER A 20 -2.25 11.21 -2.06
CA SER A 20 -1.57 9.93 -2.13
C SER A 20 -1.36 9.49 -3.57
N THR A 21 -0.32 8.69 -3.79
CA THR A 21 -0.03 8.07 -5.08
C THR A 21 -0.15 6.56 -4.90
N LEU A 22 -0.64 5.84 -5.91
CA LEU A 22 -0.58 4.38 -5.88
C LEU A 22 0.85 3.92 -6.17
N ASN A 23 1.37 3.06 -5.32
CA ASN A 23 2.70 2.51 -5.51
C ASN A 23 2.65 1.36 -6.54
N PRO A 24 3.44 1.39 -7.63
CA PRO A 24 3.29 0.45 -8.74
C PRO A 24 3.71 -1.00 -8.40
N VAL A 25 4.48 -1.20 -7.33
CA VAL A 25 4.97 -2.53 -6.93
C VAL A 25 3.87 -3.32 -6.22
N VAL A 26 3.19 -2.68 -5.27
CA VAL A 26 2.17 -3.32 -4.40
C VAL A 26 0.74 -2.86 -4.71
N ASN A 27 0.56 -1.92 -5.64
CA ASN A 27 -0.71 -1.27 -5.96
C ASN A 27 -1.46 -0.68 -4.75
N LEU A 28 -0.71 -0.27 -3.72
CA LEU A 28 -1.26 0.34 -2.52
C LEU A 28 -1.02 1.85 -2.46
N PRO A 29 -1.94 2.60 -1.83
CA PRO A 29 -1.83 4.06 -1.69
C PRO A 29 -0.74 4.47 -0.70
N VAL A 30 0.18 5.33 -1.14
CA VAL A 30 1.23 5.94 -0.32
C VAL A 30 1.07 7.45 -0.25
N CYS A 31 1.19 8.04 0.94
CA CYS A 31 1.19 9.49 1.06
C CYS A 31 2.48 10.09 0.47
N GLN A 32 2.42 11.34 0.03
CA GLN A 32 3.59 12.10 -0.46
C GLN A 32 4.77 12.12 0.55
N VAL A 33 4.50 11.97 1.85
CA VAL A 33 5.51 11.97 2.92
C VAL A 33 6.26 10.66 3.01
N CYS A 34 5.57 9.52 2.80
CA CYS A 34 6.20 8.20 2.81
C CYS A 34 6.75 7.85 1.43
N LYS A 35 6.27 8.50 0.37
CA LYS A 35 6.68 8.26 -1.01
C LYS A 35 8.18 8.46 -1.20
N GLY A 36 8.87 7.45 -1.72
CA GLY A 36 10.32 7.48 -1.98
C GLY A 36 11.18 7.42 -0.71
N THR A 37 10.60 7.10 0.45
CA THR A 37 11.36 6.90 1.69
C THR A 37 11.78 5.44 1.86
N GLY A 38 12.80 5.19 2.68
CA GLY A 38 13.21 3.81 3.01
C GLY A 38 12.10 3.01 3.72
N ALA A 39 11.13 3.67 4.36
CA ALA A 39 9.97 3.02 4.95
C ALA A 39 8.99 2.47 3.90
N GLU A 40 8.84 3.17 2.77
CA GLU A 40 8.04 2.68 1.63
C GLU A 40 8.66 1.40 1.08
N GLN A 41 9.93 1.40 0.67
CA GLN A 41 10.62 0.21 0.13
C GLN A 41 10.58 -1.00 1.05
N LYS A 42 10.70 -0.78 2.37
CA LYS A 42 10.61 -1.87 3.34
C LYS A 42 9.21 -2.48 3.35
N GLU A 43 8.17 -1.66 3.46
CA GLU A 43 6.78 -2.14 3.43
C GLU A 43 6.38 -2.69 2.07
N GLU A 44 6.88 -2.14 0.96
CA GLU A 44 6.66 -2.66 -0.39
C GLU A 44 7.11 -4.12 -0.47
N LYS A 45 8.31 -4.44 0.02
CA LYS A 45 8.80 -5.83 0.06
C LYS A 45 7.94 -6.69 0.97
N ASP A 46 7.58 -6.23 2.16
CA ASP A 46 6.80 -7.00 3.14
C ASP A 46 5.39 -7.33 2.63
N VAL A 47 4.73 -6.32 2.05
CA VAL A 47 3.42 -6.45 1.42
C VAL A 47 3.49 -7.31 0.16
N LEU A 48 4.51 -7.14 -0.69
CA LEU A 48 4.70 -7.94 -1.89
C LEU A 48 4.98 -9.41 -1.55
N ASP A 49 5.78 -9.66 -0.52
CA ASP A 49 6.09 -11.00 0.02
C ASP A 49 4.82 -11.65 0.58
N SER A 50 4.06 -10.92 1.40
CA SER A 50 2.75 -11.37 1.91
C SER A 50 1.70 -11.60 0.82
N LEU A 51 1.70 -10.79 -0.25
CA LEU A 51 0.81 -10.99 -1.40
C LEU A 51 1.24 -12.19 -2.25
N ALA A 52 2.54 -12.43 -2.38
CA ALA A 52 3.07 -13.59 -3.08
C ALA A 52 2.77 -14.89 -2.31
N ASP A 53 2.92 -14.88 -0.99
CA ASP A 53 2.53 -15.98 -0.11
C ASP A 53 1.00 -16.14 -0.04
N GLY A 54 0.25 -15.03 -0.16
CA GLY A 54 -1.22 -15.04 -0.23
C GLY A 54 -1.80 -15.45 -1.59
N PHE A 55 -0.97 -15.58 -2.64
CA PHE A 55 -1.44 -16.02 -3.96
C PHE A 55 -1.61 -17.54 -4.07
N VAL A 56 -1.23 -18.31 -3.04
CA VAL A 56 -1.75 -19.68 -2.84
C VAL A 56 -3.12 -19.64 -2.16
N CYS A 57 -4.10 -18.99 -2.81
CA CYS A 57 -5.50 -19.30 -2.53
C CYS A 57 -5.74 -20.70 -3.08
N GLY A 58 -5.72 -21.69 -2.19
CA GLY A 58 -5.93 -23.11 -2.46
C GLY A 58 -7.22 -23.37 -3.24
N CYS A 59 -7.11 -23.40 -4.56
CA CYS A 59 -8.04 -24.07 -5.44
C CYS A 59 -7.43 -25.42 -5.84
N ILE A 60 -7.47 -26.40 -4.92
CA ILE A 60 -7.68 -27.81 -5.29
C ILE A 60 -8.42 -28.55 -4.18
#